data_AF-B1GS93-F1
#
_entry.id   AF-B1GS93-F1
#
_cell.length_a   1.000
_cell.length_b   1.000
_cell.length_c   1.000
_cell.angle_alpha   90.00
_cell.angle_beta   90.00
_cell.angle_gamma   90.00
#
_symmetry.space_group_name_H-M   'P 1'
#
loop_
_entity.id
_entity.type
_entity.pdbx_description
1 polymer ?
#
loop_
_entity_poly.entity_id
_entity_poly.type
_entity_poly.pdbx_seq_one_letter_code
_entity_poly.pdbx_strand_id
1 'polypeptide(L)'
;MAKYRIVMARHGESEWNQLNLFCGWFDAGLSEKGKNEAIAAGKALKDSGYRFDEAHTSVLTRAQVTLGTILKEIGQENIPIFKTWRLNERHYGGLTGMNKAETAAKYGEEQVQIWRRSFDTPPPPMEADHKYYDNIVKDERYKDGPKPDEFPKFESLELTIKRTLPYWNDVIIPHLKEG
;
A
#
# COMPACT_ATOMS: atom_id res chain seq x y z
N MET A 1 -23.66 -16.01 -13.16
CA MET A 1 -22.66 -15.63 -12.14
C MET A 1 -21.41 -15.13 -12.85
N ALA A 2 -20.66 -14.20 -12.26
CA ALA A 2 -19.38 -13.77 -12.82
C ALA A 2 -18.42 -14.96 -12.90
N LYS A 3 -17.63 -15.07 -13.97
CA LYS A 3 -16.68 -16.17 -14.19
C LYS A 3 -15.58 -16.20 -13.13
N TYR A 4 -15.17 -15.01 -12.66
CA TYR A 4 -14.13 -14.82 -11.66
C TYR A 4 -14.62 -13.82 -10.61
N ARG A 5 -14.14 -13.96 -9.38
CA ARG A 5 -14.44 -13.04 -8.28
C ARG A 5 -13.14 -12.64 -7.58
N ILE A 6 -12.91 -11.34 -7.47
CA ILE A 6 -11.73 -10.75 -6.84
C ILE A 6 -12.22 -9.87 -5.68
N VAL A 7 -11.53 -9.96 -4.55
CA VAL A 7 -11.77 -9.08 -3.40
C VAL A 7 -10.52 -8.25 -3.17
N MET A 8 -10.70 -6.93 -3.12
CA MET A 8 -9.63 -5.99 -2.79
C MET A 8 -9.96 -5.32 -1.46
N ALA A 9 -8.97 -5.25 -0.57
CA ALA A 9 -9.09 -4.57 0.71
C ALA A 9 -7.95 -3.55 0.85
N ARG A 10 -8.31 -2.32 1.22
CA ARG A 10 -7.32 -1.36 1.71
C ARG A 10 -7.00 -1.71 3.16
N HIS A 11 -5.73 -1.54 3.55
CA HIS A 11 -5.33 -1.69 4.95
C HIS A 11 -6.13 -0.76 5.88
N GLY A 12 -6.28 -1.14 7.14
CA GLY A 12 -6.88 -0.29 8.17
C GLY A 12 -6.04 0.98 8.46
N GLU A 13 -6.57 1.88 9.27
CA GLU A 13 -5.87 3.11 9.67
C GLU A 13 -4.45 2.82 10.20
N SER A 14 -3.44 3.49 9.64
CA SER A 14 -2.07 3.42 10.18
C SER A 14 -1.83 4.47 11.27
N GLU A 15 -0.82 4.25 12.11
CA GLU A 15 -0.36 5.23 13.11
C GLU A 15 -0.12 6.62 12.48
N TRP A 16 0.47 6.65 11.28
CA TRP A 16 0.70 7.89 10.55
C TRP A 16 -0.56 8.50 9.94
N ASN A 17 -1.59 7.70 9.64
CA ASN A 17 -2.88 8.24 9.25
C ASN A 17 -3.57 8.94 10.43
N GLN A 18 -3.48 8.36 11.62
CA GLN A 18 -3.98 8.96 12.85
C GLN A 18 -3.29 10.30 13.16
N LEU A 19 -1.98 10.39 12.91
CA LEU A 19 -1.19 11.62 13.04
C LEU A 19 -1.31 12.58 11.84
N ASN A 20 -2.16 12.25 10.86
CA ASN A 20 -2.36 13.02 9.63
C ASN A 20 -1.08 13.27 8.80
N LEU A 21 -0.12 12.34 8.83
CA LEU A 21 1.14 12.40 8.09
C LEU A 21 1.01 11.75 6.71
N PHE A 22 1.84 12.17 5.75
CA PHE A 22 2.05 11.44 4.50
C PHE A 22 2.94 10.21 4.75
N CYS A 23 2.35 9.02 4.67
CA CYS A 23 3.04 7.76 4.97
C CYS A 23 3.83 7.20 3.77
N GLY A 24 3.16 6.95 2.65
CA GLY A 24 3.83 6.46 1.44
C GLY A 24 4.60 5.17 1.68
N TRP A 25 5.89 5.15 1.35
CA TRP A 25 6.74 3.97 1.51
C TRP A 25 7.35 3.83 2.90
N PHE A 26 7.13 4.79 3.81
CA PHE A 26 7.46 4.59 5.21
C PHE A 26 6.62 3.44 5.79
N ASP A 27 7.25 2.57 6.57
CA ASP A 27 6.60 1.39 7.10
C ASP A 27 5.92 1.62 8.45
N ALA A 28 4.88 2.45 8.46
CA ALA A 28 4.05 2.62 9.65
C ALA A 28 3.19 1.37 9.94
N GLY A 29 3.03 1.05 11.22
CA GLY A 29 2.12 0.02 11.70
C GLY A 29 0.65 0.44 11.61
N LEU A 30 -0.25 -0.51 11.90
CA LEU A 30 -1.67 -0.21 12.09
C LEU A 30 -1.90 0.43 13.46
N SER A 31 -2.78 1.43 13.54
CA SER A 31 -3.32 1.91 14.80
C SER A 31 -4.24 0.84 15.42
N GLU A 32 -4.60 0.99 16.69
CA GLU A 32 -5.59 0.10 17.32
C GLU A 32 -6.93 0.10 16.56
N LYS A 33 -7.33 1.26 16.04
CA LYS A 33 -8.50 1.37 15.16
C LYS A 33 -8.29 0.58 13.87
N GLY A 34 -7.13 0.70 13.22
CA GLY A 34 -6.81 -0.06 12.01
C GLY A 34 -6.80 -1.58 12.20
N LYS A 35 -6.36 -2.06 13.37
CA LYS A 35 -6.45 -3.48 13.74
C LYS A 35 -7.90 -3.94 13.84
N ASN A 36 -8.76 -3.15 14.48
CA ASN A 36 -10.20 -3.43 14.59
C ASN A 36 -10.91 -3.40 13.23
N GLU A 37 -10.53 -2.49 12.34
CA GLU A 37 -11.04 -2.44 10.96
C GLU A 37 -10.68 -3.72 10.18
N ALA A 38 -9.46 -4.25 10.34
CA ALA A 38 -9.05 -5.50 9.72
C ALA A 38 -9.84 -6.71 10.26
N ILE A 39 -10.10 -6.76 11.58
CA ILE A 39 -10.96 -7.79 12.20
C ILE A 39 -12.37 -7.70 11.64
N ALA A 40 -12.94 -6.49 11.54
CA ALA A 40 -14.29 -6.29 11.02
C ALA A 40 -14.41 -6.75 9.56
N ALA A 41 -13.41 -6.44 8.73
CA ALA A 41 -13.35 -6.92 7.34
C ALA A 41 -13.28 -8.45 7.26
N GLY A 42 -12.45 -9.08 8.10
CA GLY A 42 -12.35 -10.55 8.18
C GLY A 42 -13.67 -11.21 8.58
N LYS A 43 -14.35 -10.68 9.60
CA LYS A 43 -15.68 -11.14 10.02
C LYS A 43 -16.72 -11.01 8.92
N ALA A 44 -16.77 -9.85 8.24
CA ALA A 44 -17.72 -9.65 7.14
C ALA A 44 -17.52 -10.65 5.99
N LEU A 45 -16.26 -10.98 5.65
CA LEU A 45 -15.93 -11.99 4.65
C LEU A 45 -16.33 -13.40 5.11
N LYS A 46 -16.09 -13.73 6.38
CA LYS A 46 -16.49 -14.99 7.00
C LYS A 46 -18.00 -15.18 6.97
N ASP A 47 -18.75 -14.18 7.42
CA ASP A 47 -20.22 -14.21 7.47
C ASP A 47 -20.84 -14.32 6.08
N SER A 48 -20.14 -13.78 5.07
CA SER A 48 -20.53 -13.89 3.66
C SER A 48 -20.04 -15.18 2.99
N GLY A 49 -19.39 -16.09 3.72
CA GLY A 49 -18.91 -17.38 3.21
C GLY A 49 -17.81 -17.27 2.15
N TYR A 50 -17.00 -16.21 2.16
CA TYR A 50 -15.89 -16.08 1.23
C TYR A 50 -14.78 -17.08 1.57
N ARG A 51 -14.20 -17.64 0.51
CA ARG A 51 -12.97 -18.42 0.55
C ARG A 51 -12.06 -17.96 -0.58
N PHE A 52 -10.76 -18.06 -0.34
CA PHE A 52 -9.71 -17.67 -1.27
C PHE A 52 -8.72 -18.80 -1.48
N ASP A 53 -8.18 -18.89 -2.69
CA ASP A 53 -7.17 -19.88 -3.06
C ASP A 53 -5.75 -19.34 -2.84
N GLU A 54 -5.56 -18.02 -3.01
CA GLU A 54 -4.32 -17.30 -2.76
C GLU A 54 -4.59 -15.84 -2.34
N ALA A 55 -3.55 -15.15 -1.86
CA ALA A 55 -3.61 -13.73 -1.54
C ALA A 55 -2.35 -12.96 -1.99
N HIS A 56 -2.54 -11.67 -2.28
CA HIS A 56 -1.46 -10.77 -2.69
C HIS A 56 -1.42 -9.55 -1.78
N THR A 57 -0.22 -9.06 -1.47
CA THR A 57 -0.05 -7.86 -0.63
C THR A 57 1.22 -7.09 -1.00
N SER A 58 1.29 -5.86 -0.51
CA SER A 58 2.48 -5.03 -0.58
C SER A 58 3.59 -5.53 0.36
N VAL A 59 4.80 -4.97 0.26
CA VAL A 59 5.87 -5.24 1.25
C VAL A 59 5.74 -4.40 2.53
N LEU A 60 4.67 -3.60 2.66
CA LEU A 60 4.43 -2.74 3.82
C LEU A 60 3.67 -3.51 4.92
N THR A 61 4.15 -3.40 6.16
CA THR A 61 3.68 -4.15 7.32
C THR A 61 2.19 -3.95 7.55
N ARG A 62 1.67 -2.73 7.45
CA ARG A 62 0.23 -2.45 7.62
C ARG A 62 -0.69 -3.24 6.69
N ALA A 63 -0.28 -3.47 5.43
CA ALA A 63 -1.05 -4.27 4.49
C ALA A 63 -0.92 -5.76 4.80
N GLN A 64 0.27 -6.22 5.19
CA GLN A 64 0.51 -7.61 5.58
C GLN A 64 -0.25 -8.00 6.86
N VAL A 65 -0.25 -7.13 7.87
CA VAL A 65 -1.01 -7.33 9.11
C VAL A 65 -2.50 -7.34 8.81
N THR A 66 -3.01 -6.42 7.99
CA THR A 66 -4.42 -6.42 7.59
C THR A 66 -4.80 -7.74 6.92
N LEU A 67 -4.01 -8.19 5.95
CA LEU A 67 -4.23 -9.47 5.26
C LEU A 67 -4.20 -10.65 6.25
N GLY A 68 -3.16 -10.73 7.09
CA GLY A 68 -3.03 -11.81 8.08
C GLY A 68 -4.19 -11.87 9.06
N THR A 69 -4.69 -10.71 9.52
CA THR A 69 -5.89 -10.63 10.35
C THR A 69 -7.12 -11.13 9.62
N ILE A 70 -7.33 -10.71 8.37
CA ILE A 70 -8.46 -11.19 7.55
C ILE A 70 -8.40 -12.71 7.37
N LEU A 71 -7.24 -13.25 6.99
CA LEU A 71 -7.03 -14.70 6.79
C LEU A 71 -7.26 -15.49 8.07
N LYS A 72 -6.87 -14.97 9.22
CA LYS A 72 -7.16 -15.56 10.52
C LYS A 72 -8.65 -15.64 10.82
N GLU A 73 -9.40 -14.55 10.60
CA GLU A 73 -10.85 -14.52 10.88
C GLU A 73 -11.63 -15.53 10.02
N ILE A 74 -11.24 -15.68 8.75
CA ILE A 74 -11.86 -16.64 7.82
C ILE A 74 -11.29 -18.07 7.92
N GLY A 75 -10.26 -18.29 8.76
CA GLY A 75 -9.65 -19.61 8.95
C GLY A 75 -8.78 -20.10 7.78
N GLN A 76 -8.13 -19.19 7.06
CA GLN A 76 -7.30 -19.48 5.87
C GLN A 76 -5.85 -18.97 6.01
N GLU A 77 -5.25 -19.11 7.19
CA GLU A 77 -3.86 -18.64 7.46
C GLU A 77 -2.78 -19.33 6.62
N ASN A 78 -3.09 -20.48 6.02
CA ASN A 78 -2.14 -21.34 5.31
C ASN A 78 -2.20 -21.23 3.78
N ILE A 79 -3.01 -20.33 3.20
CA ILE A 79 -3.04 -20.15 1.74
C ILE A 79 -1.74 -19.49 1.25
N PRO A 80 -1.33 -19.69 -0.02
CA PRO A 80 -0.22 -18.96 -0.62
C PRO A 80 -0.40 -17.43 -0.49
N ILE A 81 0.66 -16.75 -0.03
CA ILE A 81 0.70 -15.28 0.07
C ILE A 81 1.88 -14.75 -0.74
N PHE A 82 1.59 -13.93 -1.76
CA PHE A 82 2.59 -13.29 -2.60
C PHE A 82 2.78 -11.83 -2.19
N LYS A 83 4.03 -11.42 -1.97
CA LYS A 83 4.38 -10.06 -1.56
C LYS A 83 5.15 -9.37 -2.68
N THR A 84 4.83 -8.11 -2.96
CA THR A 84 5.57 -7.33 -3.94
C THR A 84 5.54 -5.83 -3.64
N TRP A 85 6.67 -5.15 -3.87
CA TRP A 85 6.73 -3.69 -3.80
C TRP A 85 5.84 -3.02 -4.85
N ARG A 86 5.51 -3.74 -5.94
CA ARG A 86 4.59 -3.24 -6.99
C ARG A 86 3.18 -2.97 -6.46
N LEU A 87 2.80 -3.54 -5.31
CA LEU A 87 1.54 -3.26 -4.62
C LEU A 87 1.68 -2.22 -3.49
N ASN A 88 2.86 -1.61 -3.29
CA ASN A 88 3.04 -0.55 -2.31
C ASN A 88 2.14 0.64 -2.61
N GLU A 89 1.82 1.40 -1.56
CA GLU A 89 1.21 2.73 -1.66
C GLU A 89 2.06 3.67 -2.54
N ARG A 90 1.46 4.75 -3.02
CA ARG A 90 2.17 5.82 -3.74
C ARG A 90 3.37 6.35 -2.93
N HIS A 91 4.55 6.48 -3.54
CA HIS A 91 5.69 7.13 -2.91
C HIS A 91 5.48 8.65 -2.85
N TYR A 92 5.24 9.19 -1.65
CA TYR A 92 4.99 10.63 -1.46
C TYR A 92 6.25 11.51 -1.53
N GLY A 93 7.42 10.90 -1.75
CA GLY A 93 8.67 11.61 -1.96
C GLY A 93 9.02 12.49 -0.76
N GLY A 94 9.43 13.73 -1.02
CA GLY A 94 9.83 14.69 0.00
C GLY A 94 8.68 15.14 0.93
N LEU A 95 7.42 14.76 0.65
CA LEU A 95 6.31 15.01 1.56
C LEU A 95 6.24 13.96 2.68
N THR A 96 6.98 12.86 2.58
CA THR A 96 6.89 11.74 3.53
C THR A 96 7.21 12.19 4.95
N GLY A 97 6.28 11.97 5.87
CA GLY A 97 6.40 12.37 7.28
C GLY A 97 5.94 13.80 7.58
N MET A 98 5.59 14.59 6.55
CA MET A 98 4.97 15.90 6.78
C MET A 98 3.51 15.76 7.17
N ASN A 99 3.03 16.63 8.07
CA ASN A 99 1.61 16.72 8.40
C ASN A 99 0.84 17.36 7.24
N LYS A 100 -0.29 16.77 6.85
CA LYS A 100 -1.07 17.23 5.69
C LYS A 100 -1.67 18.62 5.90
N ALA A 101 -2.09 18.97 7.13
CA ALA A 101 -2.64 20.28 7.45
C ALA A 101 -1.54 21.35 7.42
N GLU A 102 -0.38 21.07 8.01
CA GLU A 102 0.78 21.99 7.95
C GLU A 102 1.29 22.16 6.53
N THR A 103 1.32 21.09 5.74
CA THR A 103 1.68 21.13 4.32
C THR A 103 0.69 21.99 3.54
N ALA A 104 -0.61 21.90 3.83
CA ALA A 104 -1.62 22.73 3.20
C ALA A 104 -1.49 24.21 3.61
N ALA A 105 -1.16 24.50 4.87
CA ALA A 105 -0.89 25.86 5.32
C ALA A 105 0.36 26.46 4.65
N LYS A 106 1.38 25.64 4.38
CA LYS A 106 2.64 26.09 3.76
C LYS A 106 2.57 26.24 2.24
N TYR A 107 1.93 25.29 1.54
CA TYR A 107 1.94 25.21 0.07
C TYR A 107 0.59 25.52 -0.57
N GLY A 108 -0.45 25.74 0.23
CA GLY A 108 -1.82 25.92 -0.23
C GLY A 108 -2.59 24.60 -0.32
N GLU A 109 -3.90 24.65 -0.02
CA GLU A 109 -4.79 23.48 -0.10
C GLU A 109 -4.88 22.93 -1.52
N GLU A 110 -4.96 23.79 -2.54
CA GLU A 110 -5.03 23.39 -3.94
C GLU A 110 -3.81 22.58 -4.36
N GLN A 111 -2.60 23.04 -3.98
CA GLN A 111 -1.36 22.32 -4.29
C GLN A 111 -1.29 20.96 -3.61
N VAL A 112 -1.72 20.87 -2.35
CA VAL A 112 -1.79 19.58 -1.64
C VAL A 112 -2.84 18.65 -2.24
N GLN A 113 -3.98 19.18 -2.69
CA GLN A 113 -4.98 18.38 -3.41
C GLN A 113 -4.43 17.87 -4.75
N ILE A 114 -3.69 18.70 -5.49
CA ILE A 114 -3.00 18.28 -6.72
C ILE A 114 -2.04 17.13 -6.41
N TRP A 115 -1.15 17.27 -5.43
CA TRP A 115 -0.23 16.17 -5.08
C TRP A 115 -0.94 14.91 -4.59
N ARG A 116 -2.15 15.02 -4.01
CA ARG A 116 -2.90 13.86 -3.50
C ARG A 116 -3.80 13.20 -4.53
N ARG A 117 -4.34 13.95 -5.48
CA ARG A 117 -5.44 13.50 -6.35
C ARG A 117 -5.16 13.70 -7.84
N SER A 118 -4.17 14.51 -8.21
CA SER A 118 -3.76 14.60 -9.61
C SER A 118 -3.24 13.25 -10.10
N PHE A 119 -3.61 12.94 -11.33
CA PHE A 119 -3.24 11.70 -12.00
C PHE A 119 -1.74 11.68 -12.34
N ASP A 120 -1.26 12.74 -12.97
CA ASP A 120 0.08 12.82 -13.56
C ASP A 120 1.08 13.63 -12.73
N THR A 121 0.60 14.49 -11.83
CA THR A 121 1.47 15.44 -11.12
C THR A 121 2.09 14.79 -9.87
N PRO A 122 3.41 14.56 -9.84
CA PRO A 122 4.08 13.97 -8.69
C PRO A 122 4.31 14.99 -7.56
N PRO A 123 4.51 14.53 -6.31
CA PRO A 123 5.06 15.35 -5.24
C PRO A 123 6.56 15.61 -5.48
N PRO A 124 7.18 16.53 -4.71
CA PRO A 124 8.62 16.71 -4.74
C PRO A 124 9.40 15.40 -4.47
N PRO A 125 10.58 15.20 -5.08
CA PRO A 125 11.42 14.04 -4.83
C PRO A 125 11.88 13.93 -3.38
N MET A 126 12.09 12.70 -2.91
CA MET A 126 12.84 12.45 -1.68
C MET A 126 14.33 12.47 -2.01
N GLU A 127 15.04 13.49 -1.53
CA GLU A 127 16.49 13.60 -1.65
C GLU A 127 17.22 12.82 -0.55
N ALA A 128 18.53 12.58 -0.76
CA ALA A 128 19.35 11.75 0.12
C ALA A 128 19.53 12.29 1.55
N ASP A 129 19.32 13.59 1.75
CA ASP A 129 19.35 14.26 3.05
C ASP A 129 17.99 14.24 3.78
N HIS A 130 16.94 13.69 3.15
CA HIS A 130 15.62 13.60 3.76
C HIS A 130 15.64 12.66 4.97
N LYS A 131 15.01 13.08 6.07
CA LYS A 131 14.99 12.38 7.37
C LYS A 131 14.69 10.88 7.28
N TYR A 132 13.80 10.48 6.37
CA TYR A 132 13.34 9.10 6.20
C TYR A 132 13.98 8.37 5.00
N TYR A 133 14.94 8.98 4.31
CA TYR A 133 15.55 8.41 3.10
C TYR A 133 16.18 7.05 3.38
N ASP A 134 17.09 6.99 4.35
CA ASP A 134 17.79 5.76 4.73
C ASP A 134 16.84 4.69 5.28
N ASN A 135 15.78 5.09 6.00
CA ASN A 135 14.76 4.17 6.50
C ASN A 135 13.97 3.47 5.39
N ILE A 136 13.92 4.04 4.19
CA ILE A 136 13.17 3.49 3.05
C ILE A 136 14.13 2.79 2.10
N VAL A 137 15.19 3.47 1.66
CA VAL A 137 16.09 2.97 0.61
C VAL A 137 16.98 1.83 1.08
N LYS A 138 17.37 1.81 2.36
CA LYS A 138 18.22 0.77 2.95
C LYS A 138 17.42 -0.32 3.68
N ASP A 139 16.09 -0.31 3.57
CA ASP A 139 15.26 -1.31 4.25
C ASP A 139 15.40 -2.67 3.56
N GLU A 140 15.70 -3.70 4.36
CA GLU A 140 15.89 -5.09 3.93
C GLU A 140 14.72 -5.65 3.11
N ARG A 141 13.51 -5.11 3.25
CA ARG A 141 12.35 -5.53 2.44
C ARG A 141 12.53 -5.28 0.95
N TYR A 142 13.44 -4.38 0.57
CA TYR A 142 13.71 -4.01 -0.82
C TYR A 142 14.98 -4.68 -1.38
N LYS A 143 15.60 -5.62 -0.64
CA LYS A 143 16.82 -6.32 -1.08
C LYS A 143 16.66 -7.05 -2.42
N ASP A 144 15.46 -7.56 -2.71
CA ASP A 144 15.12 -8.30 -3.92
C ASP A 144 14.47 -7.39 -5.00
N GLY A 145 14.41 -6.08 -4.73
CA GLY A 145 13.87 -5.07 -5.64
C GLY A 145 13.00 -4.03 -4.93
N PRO A 146 12.72 -2.88 -5.58
CA PRO A 146 13.05 -2.55 -6.97
C PRO A 146 14.55 -2.40 -7.24
N LYS A 147 14.96 -2.57 -8.50
CA LYS A 147 16.33 -2.23 -8.92
C LYS A 147 16.62 -0.75 -8.65
N PRO A 148 17.89 -0.34 -8.51
CA PRO A 148 18.22 1.06 -8.21
C PRO A 148 17.60 2.10 -9.17
N ASP A 149 17.44 1.77 -10.44
CA ASP A 149 16.81 2.59 -11.48
C ASP A 149 15.27 2.56 -11.45
N GLU A 150 14.68 1.52 -10.86
CA GLU A 150 13.24 1.39 -10.64
C GLU A 150 12.79 1.91 -9.26
N PHE A 151 13.72 2.20 -8.35
CA PHE A 151 13.40 2.68 -7.00
C PHE A 151 12.88 4.13 -7.06
N PRO A 152 11.58 4.37 -6.77
CA PRO A 152 11.00 5.68 -6.97
C PRO A 152 11.44 6.65 -5.88
N LYS A 153 11.87 7.85 -6.28
CA LYS A 153 12.05 8.99 -5.36
C LYS A 153 10.72 9.68 -5.04
N PHE A 154 9.73 9.51 -5.89
CA PHE A 154 8.37 10.05 -5.81
C PHE A 154 7.50 9.32 -6.82
N GLU A 155 6.19 9.39 -6.67
CA GLU A 155 5.26 8.87 -7.66
C GLU A 155 4.06 9.82 -7.84
N SER A 156 3.60 9.97 -9.07
CA SER A 156 2.21 10.35 -9.39
C SER A 156 1.30 9.11 -9.31
N LEU A 157 -0.02 9.29 -9.42
CA LEU A 157 -0.91 8.13 -9.53
C LEU A 157 -0.61 7.33 -10.81
N GLU A 158 -0.30 8.01 -11.91
CA GLU A 158 0.14 7.40 -13.17
C GLU A 158 1.39 6.54 -12.99
N LEU A 159 2.42 7.05 -12.30
CA LEU A 159 3.65 6.29 -12.05
C LEU A 159 3.39 5.06 -11.18
N THR A 160 2.56 5.20 -10.14
CA THR A 160 2.14 4.06 -9.31
C THR A 160 1.37 3.02 -10.12
N ILE A 161 0.49 3.44 -11.03
CA ILE A 161 -0.23 2.53 -11.93
C ILE A 161 0.77 1.83 -12.87
N LYS A 162 1.72 2.57 -13.45
CA LYS A 162 2.72 2.06 -14.39
C LYS A 162 3.55 0.92 -13.79
N ARG A 163 3.89 0.97 -12.50
CA ARG A 163 4.60 -0.13 -11.83
C ARG A 163 3.69 -1.26 -11.33
N THR A 164 2.41 -0.96 -11.05
CA THR A 164 1.43 -1.92 -10.52
C THR A 164 0.85 -2.81 -11.61
N LEU A 165 0.53 -2.23 -12.78
CA LEU A 165 -0.13 -2.94 -13.88
C LEU A 165 0.64 -4.16 -14.41
N PRO A 166 1.97 -4.15 -14.54
CA PRO A 166 2.72 -5.36 -14.90
C PRO A 166 2.46 -6.52 -13.93
N TYR A 167 2.42 -6.26 -12.62
CA TYR A 167 2.11 -7.31 -11.64
C TYR A 167 0.67 -7.83 -11.79
N TRP A 168 -0.27 -6.94 -12.06
CA TRP A 168 -1.66 -7.32 -12.32
C TRP A 168 -1.79 -8.20 -13.57
N ASN A 169 -1.18 -7.78 -14.69
CA ASN A 169 -1.28 -8.44 -15.98
C ASN A 169 -0.50 -9.76 -16.05
N ASP A 170 0.68 -9.80 -15.44
CA ASP A 170 1.64 -10.89 -15.63
C ASP A 170 1.63 -11.91 -14.48
N VAL A 171 0.98 -11.59 -13.35
CA VAL A 171 0.89 -12.49 -12.18
C VAL A 171 -0.57 -12.75 -11.79
N ILE A 172 -1.32 -11.70 -11.41
CA ILE A 172 -2.68 -11.88 -10.87
C ILE A 172 -3.64 -12.45 -11.93
N ILE A 173 -3.62 -11.92 -13.16
CA ILE A 173 -4.52 -12.41 -14.22
C ILE A 173 -4.23 -13.87 -14.61
N PRO A 174 -2.97 -14.31 -14.82
CA PRO A 174 -2.65 -15.71 -15.05
C PRO A 174 -3.13 -16.63 -13.93
N HIS A 175 -2.82 -16.32 -12.67
CA HIS A 175 -3.24 -17.16 -11.54
C HIS A 175 -4.77 -17.25 -11.44
N LEU A 176 -5.48 -16.12 -11.60
CA LEU A 176 -6.95 -16.11 -11.62
C LEU A 176 -7.56 -17.01 -12.71
N LYS A 177 -6.85 -17.21 -13.83
CA LYS A 177 -7.29 -18.07 -14.93
C LYS A 177 -6.98 -19.54 -14.69
N GLU A 178 -5.98 -19.85 -13.87
CA GLU A 178 -5.57 -21.22 -13.53
C GLU A 178 -6.56 -21.89 -12.56
N GLY A 179 -7.24 -21.10 -11.71
CA GLY A 179 -8.32 -21.57 -10.84
C GLY A 179 -7.83 -21.79 -9.42
#